data_AF-A0A927NLX9-F1
#
_entry.id   AF-A0A927NLX9-F1
#
_cell.length_a   1.000
_cell.length_b   1.000
_cell.length_c   1.000
_cell.angle_alpha   90.00
_cell.angle_beta   90.00
_cell.angle_gamma   90.00
#
_symmetry.space_group_name_H-M   'P 1'
#
loop_
_entity.id
_entity.type
_entity.pdbx_description
1 polymer ?
#
loop_
_entity_poly.entity_id
_entity_poly.type
_entity_poly.pdbx_seq_one_letter_code
_entity_poly.pdbx_strand_id
1 'polypeptide(L)'
;MNGLLIAAETISTLLEYAVYSVVIIVGLILLAATRRKTKKEVTPAWVKNRLERAKKYANELLSSENKSSVQVWLGSTKLMKLNDKLTDAAWAAYQLVEVKKDIVFEGIAQDLDKLADGLSQETQNGYVSAVDFKKDVQKIVDGLDSAIEKIERRMSA
;
A
#
# COMPACT_ATOMS: atom_id res chain seq x y z
N MET A 1 5.08 -8.89 68.59
CA MET A 1 4.95 -9.66 67.33
C MET A 1 4.07 -8.99 66.27
N ASN A 2 3.14 -8.09 66.61
CA ASN A 2 2.23 -7.48 65.62
C ASN A 2 2.87 -6.42 64.70
N GLY A 3 3.89 -5.68 65.15
CA GLY A 3 4.53 -4.63 64.31
C GLY A 3 5.36 -5.17 63.14
N LEU A 4 5.88 -6.40 63.27
CA LEU A 4 6.72 -7.04 62.25
C LEU A 4 5.86 -7.63 61.10
N LEU A 5 4.63 -8.05 61.43
CA LEU A 5 3.63 -8.49 60.44
C LEU A 5 3.09 -7.31 59.62
N ILE A 6 2.79 -6.18 60.27
CA ILE A 6 2.30 -4.96 59.59
C ILE A 6 3.37 -4.43 58.62
N ALA A 7 4.64 -4.42 59.03
CA ALA A 7 5.76 -4.01 58.18
C ALA A 7 5.94 -4.95 56.97
N ALA A 8 5.75 -6.26 57.17
CA ALA A 8 5.86 -7.24 56.07
C ALA A 8 4.73 -7.09 55.04
N GLU A 9 3.49 -6.85 55.48
CA GLU A 9 2.34 -6.59 54.58
C GLU A 9 2.47 -5.25 53.83
N THR A 10 3.02 -4.22 54.47
CA THR A 10 3.30 -2.95 53.78
C THR A 10 4.44 -3.08 52.77
N ILE A 11 5.46 -3.89 53.04
CA ILE A 11 6.55 -4.15 52.08
C ILE A 11 6.07 -5.00 50.90
N SER A 12 5.22 -6.02 51.13
CA SER A 12 4.71 -6.85 50.04
C SER A 12 3.83 -6.06 49.09
N THR A 13 2.94 -5.22 49.62
CA THR A 13 2.09 -4.34 48.82
C THR A 13 2.90 -3.31 48.05
N LEU A 14 3.94 -2.71 48.66
CA LEU A 14 4.84 -1.78 47.96
C LEU A 14 5.59 -2.45 46.80
N LEU A 15 6.01 -3.71 46.99
CA LEU A 15 6.68 -4.49 45.96
C LEU A 15 5.75 -4.80 44.78
N GLU A 16 4.49 -5.14 45.06
CA GLU A 16 3.46 -5.35 44.02
C GLU A 16 3.22 -4.08 43.20
N TYR A 17 3.06 -2.91 43.84
CA TYR A 17 2.91 -1.63 43.13
C TYR A 17 4.13 -1.26 42.29
N ALA A 18 5.34 -1.60 42.76
CA ALA A 18 6.57 -1.39 41.98
C ALA A 18 6.58 -2.27 40.72
N VAL A 19 6.18 -3.55 40.83
CA VAL A 19 6.06 -4.46 39.68
C VAL A 19 5.00 -3.97 38.70
N TYR A 20 3.82 -3.55 39.17
CA TYR A 20 2.77 -2.98 38.31
C TYR A 20 3.25 -1.72 37.57
N SER A 21 4.02 -0.86 38.25
CA SER A 21 4.59 0.35 37.64
C SER A 21 5.55 0.02 36.50
N VAL A 22 6.40 -1.00 36.67
CA VAL A 22 7.31 -1.48 35.62
C VAL A 22 6.53 -2.04 34.43
N VAL A 23 5.49 -2.84 34.67
CA VAL A 23 4.64 -3.39 33.61
C VAL A 23 3.96 -2.28 32.79
N ILE A 24 3.45 -1.25 33.45
CA ILE A 24 2.82 -0.09 32.78
C ILE A 24 3.86 0.66 31.93
N ILE A 25 5.05 0.93 32.47
CA ILE A 25 6.12 1.63 31.73
C ILE A 25 6.54 0.82 30.51
N VAL A 26 6.75 -0.49 30.64
CA VAL A 26 7.09 -1.38 29.52
C VAL A 26 5.96 -1.40 28.48
N GLY A 27 4.70 -1.44 28.93
CA GLY A 27 3.53 -1.34 28.06
C GLY A 27 3.49 -0.03 27.27
N LEU A 28 3.77 1.11 27.92
CA LEU A 28 3.84 2.42 27.26
C LEU A 28 5.00 2.50 26.26
N ILE A 29 6.17 1.94 26.58
CA ILE A 29 7.32 1.87 25.67
C ILE A 29 6.97 1.04 24.43
N LEU A 30 6.31 -0.12 24.60
CA LEU A 30 5.82 -0.95 23.50
C LEU A 30 4.78 -0.23 22.65
N LEU A 31 3.84 0.51 23.28
CA LEU A 31 2.85 1.33 22.59
C LEU A 31 3.50 2.47 21.78
N ALA A 32 4.52 3.11 22.34
CA ALA A 32 5.27 4.17 21.68
C ALA A 32 6.13 3.64 20.51
N ALA A 33 6.74 2.46 20.68
CA ALA A 33 7.53 1.80 19.65
C ALA A 33 6.66 1.34 18.46
N THR A 34 5.46 0.80 18.73
CA THR A 34 4.49 0.44 17.69
C THR A 34 3.94 1.67 16.96
N ARG A 35 3.68 2.78 17.67
CA ARG A 35 3.32 4.07 17.04
C ARG A 35 4.44 4.68 16.18
N ARG A 36 5.71 4.49 16.53
CA ARG A 36 6.84 4.98 15.71
C ARG A 36 6.96 4.25 14.36
N LYS A 37 6.67 2.94 14.31
CA LYS A 37 6.75 2.16 13.07
C LYS A 37 5.61 2.44 12.08
N THR A 38 4.50 3.00 12.55
CA THR A 38 3.28 3.23 11.75
C THR A 38 3.23 4.61 11.09
N LYS A 39 4.10 5.55 11.46
CA LYS A 39 4.29 6.80 10.70
C LYS A 39 5.17 6.55 9.46
N LYS A 40 4.73 5.72 8.52
CA LYS A 40 5.17 5.94 7.13
C LYS A 40 4.51 7.25 6.73
N GLU A 41 5.29 8.31 6.56
CA GLU A 41 4.74 9.59 6.10
C GLU A 41 4.07 9.39 4.75
N VAL A 42 2.73 9.41 4.78
CA VAL A 42 1.88 9.32 3.61
C VAL A 42 2.09 10.62 2.83
N THR A 43 2.90 10.54 1.78
CA THR A 43 3.39 11.67 0.98
C THR A 43 3.06 11.47 -0.51
N PRO A 44 2.91 12.55 -1.30
CA PRO A 44 2.78 12.46 -2.75
C PRO A 44 3.85 11.59 -3.42
N ALA A 45 5.11 11.72 -2.98
CA ALA A 45 6.24 10.92 -3.46
C ALA A 45 6.06 9.40 -3.20
N TRP A 46 5.41 9.03 -2.10
CA TRP A 46 5.11 7.64 -1.77
C TRP A 46 4.08 7.00 -2.70
N VAL A 47 3.11 7.78 -3.18
CA VAL A 47 2.15 7.36 -4.22
C VAL A 47 2.81 7.32 -5.59
N LYS A 48 3.61 8.35 -5.93
CA LYS A 48 4.39 8.37 -7.18
C LYS A 48 5.26 7.12 -7.33
N ASN A 49 6.01 6.75 -6.30
CA ASN A 49 6.84 5.54 -6.29
C ASN A 49 6.05 4.24 -6.52
N ARG A 50 4.75 4.19 -6.18
CA ARG A 50 3.90 3.03 -6.49
C ARG A 50 3.46 3.03 -7.94
N LEU A 51 3.04 4.18 -8.45
CA LEU A 51 2.67 4.34 -9.85
C LEU A 51 3.84 4.02 -10.79
N GLU A 52 5.05 4.50 -10.46
CA GLU A 52 6.25 4.19 -11.24
C GLU A 52 6.57 2.68 -11.23
N ARG A 53 6.33 2.00 -10.11
CA ARG A 53 6.49 0.53 -10.02
C ARG A 53 5.44 -0.22 -10.83
N ALA A 54 4.19 0.25 -10.83
CA ALA A 54 3.12 -0.30 -11.67
C ALA A 54 3.46 -0.09 -13.16
N LYS A 55 3.89 1.13 -13.53
CA LYS A 55 4.27 1.49 -14.90
C LYS A 55 5.44 0.66 -15.40
N LYS A 56 6.50 0.55 -14.59
CA LYS A 56 7.67 -0.27 -14.93
C LYS A 56 7.26 -1.72 -15.20
N TYR A 57 6.39 -2.28 -14.36
CA TYR A 57 5.88 -3.63 -14.56
C TYR A 57 5.05 -3.75 -15.85
N ALA A 58 4.16 -2.80 -16.14
CA ALA A 58 3.39 -2.78 -17.37
C ALA A 58 4.30 -2.70 -18.62
N ASN A 59 5.34 -1.86 -18.60
CA ASN A 59 6.32 -1.77 -19.67
C ASN A 59 7.15 -3.06 -19.84
N GLU A 60 7.50 -3.73 -18.74
CA GLU A 60 8.13 -5.05 -18.76
C GLU A 60 7.21 -6.09 -19.40
N LEU A 61 5.89 -6.02 -19.15
CA LEU A 61 4.90 -6.90 -19.79
C LEU A 61 4.87 -6.70 -21.30
N LEU A 62 4.78 -5.45 -21.78
CA LEU A 62 4.83 -5.11 -23.20
C LEU A 62 6.13 -5.56 -23.88
N SER A 63 7.26 -5.44 -23.18
CA SER A 63 8.59 -5.80 -23.71
C SER A 63 8.85 -7.31 -23.71
N SER A 64 8.25 -8.05 -22.77
CA SER A 64 8.48 -9.50 -22.60
C SER A 64 7.74 -10.38 -23.62
N GLU A 65 6.76 -9.83 -24.33
CA GLU A 65 5.81 -10.59 -25.16
C GLU A 65 6.33 -10.97 -26.56
N ASN A 66 7.63 -10.84 -26.82
CA ASN A 66 8.24 -11.22 -28.10
C ASN A 66 8.61 -12.72 -28.19
N LYS A 67 8.19 -13.57 -27.23
CA LYS A 67 8.64 -14.98 -27.15
C LYS A 67 7.57 -15.94 -26.58
N SER A 68 6.91 -16.67 -27.49
CA SER A 68 6.25 -18.00 -27.31
C SER A 68 4.80 -18.09 -26.80
N SER A 69 4.06 -19.05 -27.36
CA SER A 69 2.65 -19.43 -27.09
C SER A 69 2.35 -19.94 -25.67
N VAL A 70 3.37 -20.24 -24.86
CA VAL A 70 3.24 -20.50 -23.41
C VAL A 70 2.85 -19.22 -22.63
N GLN A 71 2.92 -18.04 -23.27
CA GLN A 71 2.66 -16.74 -22.65
C GLN A 71 1.20 -16.44 -22.33
N VAL A 72 0.20 -17.10 -22.92
CA VAL A 72 -1.22 -16.78 -22.66
C VAL A 72 -1.62 -17.16 -21.24
N TRP A 73 -1.19 -18.32 -20.75
CA TRP A 73 -1.44 -18.76 -19.36
C TRP A 73 -0.60 -17.97 -18.34
N LEU A 74 0.64 -17.61 -18.70
CA LEU A 74 1.45 -16.66 -17.92
C LEU A 74 0.90 -15.22 -17.96
N GLY A 75 0.10 -14.89 -18.98
CA GLY A 75 -0.55 -13.60 -19.18
C GLY A 75 -1.56 -13.32 -18.08
N SER A 76 -2.41 -14.28 -17.72
CA SER A 76 -3.36 -14.14 -16.60
C SER A 76 -2.66 -13.86 -15.26
N THR A 77 -1.62 -14.61 -14.91
CA THR A 77 -0.86 -14.38 -13.67
C THR A 77 -0.10 -13.05 -13.67
N LYS A 78 0.43 -12.66 -14.84
CA LYS A 78 1.12 -11.38 -15.02
C LYS A 78 0.15 -10.19 -14.95
N LEU A 79 -1.05 -10.32 -15.51
CA LEU A 79 -2.11 -9.33 -15.42
C LEU A 79 -2.62 -9.21 -14.00
N MET A 80 -2.84 -10.32 -13.31
CA MET A 80 -3.21 -10.31 -11.90
C MET A 80 -2.17 -9.57 -11.05
N LYS A 81 -0.88 -9.77 -11.32
CA LYS A 81 0.21 -8.99 -10.67
C LYS A 81 0.22 -7.52 -11.04
N LEU A 82 -0.18 -7.16 -12.26
CA LEU A 82 -0.34 -5.76 -12.66
C LEU A 82 -1.55 -5.15 -11.93
N ASN A 83 -2.65 -5.88 -11.82
CA ASN A 83 -3.83 -5.49 -11.08
C ASN A 83 -3.50 -5.22 -9.61
N ASP A 84 -2.80 -6.16 -8.94
CA ASP A 84 -2.36 -5.99 -7.55
C ASP A 84 -1.54 -4.70 -7.35
N LYS A 85 -0.70 -4.35 -8.33
CA LYS A 85 0.11 -3.11 -8.29
C LYS A 85 -0.74 -1.86 -8.50
N LEU A 86 -1.76 -1.91 -9.35
CA LEU A 86 -2.71 -0.83 -9.55
C LEU A 86 -3.54 -0.61 -8.28
N THR A 87 -4.04 -1.70 -7.67
CA THR A 87 -4.78 -1.64 -6.41
C THR A 87 -3.92 -1.13 -5.24
N ASP A 88 -2.64 -1.54 -5.12
CA ASP A 88 -1.72 -0.96 -4.13
C ASP A 88 -1.49 0.55 -4.36
N ALA A 89 -1.38 0.98 -5.63
CA ALA A 89 -1.26 2.39 -5.98
C ALA A 89 -2.54 3.18 -5.66
N ALA A 90 -3.72 2.64 -5.97
CA ALA A 90 -5.02 3.23 -5.65
C ALA A 90 -5.22 3.34 -4.14
N TRP A 91 -4.94 2.27 -3.40
CA TRP A 91 -4.99 2.26 -1.93
C TRP A 91 -4.06 3.31 -1.33
N ALA A 92 -2.84 3.44 -1.87
CA ALA A 92 -1.92 4.48 -1.42
C ALA A 92 -2.42 5.91 -1.72
N ALA A 93 -3.10 6.11 -2.84
CA ALA A 93 -3.75 7.38 -3.16
C ALA A 93 -4.92 7.66 -2.21
N TYR A 94 -5.79 6.69 -1.91
CA TYR A 94 -6.85 6.84 -0.90
C TYR A 94 -6.31 7.17 0.49
N GLN A 95 -5.20 6.56 0.90
CA GLN A 95 -4.55 6.91 2.16
C GLN A 95 -4.11 8.38 2.21
N LEU A 96 -3.66 8.96 1.08
CA LEU A 96 -3.41 10.40 1.00
C LEU A 96 -4.68 11.22 1.14
N VAL A 97 -5.80 10.79 0.54
CA VAL A 97 -7.10 11.46 0.70
C VAL A 97 -7.55 11.43 2.16
N GLU A 98 -7.50 10.27 2.82
CA GLU A 98 -7.93 10.12 4.20
C GLU A 98 -7.06 10.95 5.17
N VAL A 99 -5.73 10.90 5.00
CA VAL A 99 -4.78 11.50 5.95
C VAL A 99 -4.54 12.99 5.67
N LYS A 100 -4.49 13.40 4.40
CA LYS A 100 -4.16 14.77 3.99
C LYS A 100 -5.36 15.56 3.46
N LYS A 101 -6.53 14.92 3.26
CA LYS A 101 -7.73 15.52 2.65
C LYS A 101 -7.46 16.16 1.29
N ASP A 102 -6.52 15.60 0.54
CA ASP A 102 -6.15 16.11 -0.77
C ASP A 102 -7.01 15.46 -1.86
N ILE A 103 -8.02 16.21 -2.32
CA ILE A 103 -9.05 15.78 -3.28
C ILE A 103 -8.43 15.44 -4.65
N VAL A 104 -7.24 15.95 -4.98
CA VAL A 104 -6.53 15.59 -6.22
C VAL A 104 -6.19 14.10 -6.25
N PHE A 105 -5.88 13.52 -5.08
CA PHE A 105 -5.58 12.09 -4.96
C PHE A 105 -6.83 11.21 -4.98
N GLU A 106 -8.02 11.77 -4.75
CA GLU A 106 -9.28 11.06 -4.89
C GLU A 106 -9.55 10.74 -6.36
N GLY A 107 -9.38 11.73 -7.24
CA GLY A 107 -9.46 11.51 -8.69
C GLY A 107 -8.42 10.51 -9.19
N ILE A 108 -7.19 10.58 -8.68
CA ILE A 108 -6.13 9.61 -9.03
C ILE A 108 -6.50 8.20 -8.54
N ALA A 109 -7.01 8.05 -7.33
CA ALA A 109 -7.42 6.76 -6.79
C ALA A 109 -8.56 6.14 -7.61
N GLN A 110 -9.58 6.94 -7.95
CA GLN A 110 -10.70 6.49 -8.79
C GLN A 110 -10.26 6.12 -10.21
N ASP A 111 -9.32 6.87 -10.80
CA ASP A 111 -8.76 6.57 -12.12
C ASP A 111 -8.01 5.22 -12.09
N LEU A 112 -7.25 4.95 -11.01
CA LEU A 112 -6.52 3.69 -10.85
C LEU A 112 -7.43 2.49 -10.58
N ASP A 113 -8.49 2.67 -9.78
CA ASP A 113 -9.50 1.63 -9.56
C ASP A 113 -10.21 1.25 -10.88
N LYS A 114 -10.56 2.23 -11.71
CA LYS A 114 -11.15 1.95 -13.04
C LYS A 114 -10.21 1.14 -13.94
N LEU A 115 -8.91 1.44 -13.89
CA LEU A 115 -7.91 0.68 -14.65
C LEU A 115 -7.75 -0.74 -14.10
N ALA A 116 -7.78 -0.90 -12.78
CA ALA A 116 -7.75 -2.19 -12.10
C ALA A 116 -8.98 -3.06 -12.44
N ASP A 117 -10.18 -2.47 -12.36
CA ASP A 117 -11.45 -3.13 -12.68
C ASP A 117 -11.51 -3.55 -14.14
N GLY A 118 -11.07 -2.67 -15.06
CA GLY A 118 -10.96 -2.99 -16.48
C GLY A 118 -10.03 -4.18 -16.72
N LEU A 119 -8.88 -4.20 -16.05
CA LEU A 119 -7.94 -5.32 -16.17
C LEU A 119 -8.51 -6.63 -15.58
N SER A 120 -9.28 -6.53 -14.48
CA SER A 120 -9.92 -7.68 -13.83
C SER A 120 -10.96 -8.34 -14.74
N GLN A 121 -11.80 -7.54 -15.42
CA GLN A 121 -12.77 -8.04 -16.38
C GLN A 121 -12.10 -8.75 -17.56
N GLU A 122 -11.04 -8.17 -18.12
CA GLU A 122 -10.30 -8.78 -19.23
C GLU A 122 -9.51 -10.04 -18.79
N THR A 123 -9.05 -10.08 -17.53
CA THR A 123 -8.38 -11.27 -16.98
C THR A 123 -9.36 -12.43 -16.79
N GLN A 124 -10.62 -12.16 -16.46
CA GLN A 124 -11.68 -13.17 -16.33
C GLN A 124 -12.17 -13.67 -17.69
N ASN A 125 -12.33 -12.76 -18.66
CA ASN A 125 -12.81 -13.09 -20.00
C ASN A 125 -11.73 -13.73 -20.88
N GLY A 126 -10.45 -13.49 -20.57
CA GLY A 126 -9.32 -13.96 -21.34
C GLY A 126 -9.14 -13.16 -22.63
N TYR A 127 -7.90 -12.78 -22.94
CA TYR A 127 -7.63 -12.01 -24.15
C TYR A 127 -7.79 -12.86 -25.41
N VAL A 128 -8.60 -12.35 -26.35
CA VAL A 128 -8.84 -12.97 -27.66
C VAL A 128 -7.60 -12.87 -28.57
N SER A 129 -6.78 -11.83 -28.39
CA SER A 129 -5.54 -11.66 -29.14
C SER A 129 -4.44 -10.94 -28.34
N ALA A 130 -3.18 -11.18 -28.71
CA ALA A 130 -2.03 -10.45 -28.17
C ALA A 130 -2.05 -8.96 -28.56
N VAL A 131 -2.80 -8.59 -29.61
CA VAL A 131 -2.97 -7.19 -30.03
C VAL A 131 -3.88 -6.45 -29.05
N ASP A 132 -4.99 -7.09 -28.63
CA ASP A 132 -5.91 -6.53 -27.64
C ASP A 132 -5.22 -6.44 -26.26
N PHE A 133 -4.44 -7.45 -25.89
CA PHE A 133 -3.60 -7.43 -24.69
C PHE A 133 -2.65 -6.23 -24.66
N LYS A 134 -1.87 -6.03 -25.73
CA LYS A 134 -0.94 -4.90 -25.80
C LYS A 134 -1.66 -3.57 -25.76
N LYS A 135 -2.82 -3.46 -26.41
CA LYS A 135 -3.62 -2.24 -26.41
C LYS A 135 -4.10 -1.87 -25.01
N ASP A 136 -4.57 -2.84 -24.22
CA ASP A 136 -5.08 -2.56 -22.88
C ASP A 136 -3.97 -2.33 -21.86
N VAL A 137 -2.85 -3.07 -21.95
CA VAL A 137 -1.66 -2.77 -21.15
C VAL A 137 -1.10 -1.38 -21.50
N GLN A 138 -1.13 -0.97 -22.78
CA GLN A 138 -0.72 0.38 -23.19
C GLN A 138 -1.63 1.46 -22.61
N LYS A 139 -2.96 1.29 -22.66
CA LYS A 139 -3.89 2.24 -22.02
C LYS A 139 -3.60 2.42 -20.53
N ILE A 140 -3.18 1.36 -19.85
CA ILE A 140 -2.82 1.42 -18.43
C ILE A 140 -1.52 2.19 -18.24
N VAL A 141 -0.52 1.97 -19.09
CA VAL A 141 0.71 2.78 -19.08
C VAL A 141 0.39 4.26 -19.27
N ASP A 142 -0.46 4.59 -20.23
CA ASP A 142 -0.86 5.97 -20.53
C ASP A 142 -1.64 6.59 -19.35
N GLY A 143 -2.54 5.82 -18.72
CA GLY A 143 -3.28 6.24 -17.53
C GLY A 143 -2.38 6.46 -16.31
N LEU A 144 -1.39 5.58 -16.11
CA LEU A 144 -0.37 5.72 -15.08
C LEU A 144 0.51 6.96 -15.31
N ASP A 145 0.84 7.26 -16.56
CA ASP A 145 1.60 8.46 -16.92
C ASP A 145 0.84 9.75 -16.62
N SER A 146 -0.44 9.80 -16.99
CA SER A 146 -1.31 10.91 -16.63
C SER A 146 -1.39 11.10 -15.10
N ALA A 147 -1.53 10.00 -14.35
CA ALA A 147 -1.56 10.04 -12.88
C ALA A 147 -0.24 10.54 -12.27
N ILE A 148 0.90 10.08 -12.77
CA ILE A 148 2.23 10.53 -12.33
C ILE A 148 2.39 12.02 -12.60
N GLU A 149 2.03 12.50 -13.79
CA GLU A 149 2.12 13.90 -14.16
C GLU A 149 1.26 14.80 -13.25
N LYS A 150 0.02 14.37 -12.93
CA LYS A 150 -0.85 15.07 -11.97
C LYS A 150 -0.17 15.21 -10.60
N ILE A 151 0.50 14.17 -10.12
CA ILE A 151 1.23 14.20 -8.84
C ILE A 151 2.45 15.12 -8.93
N GLU A 152 3.22 15.07 -10.01
CA GLU A 152 4.40 15.94 -10.19
C GLU A 152 4.02 17.43 -10.20
N ARG A 153 2.96 17.78 -10.93
CA ARG A 153 2.41 19.14 -10.92
C ARG A 153 1.99 19.56 -9.51
N ARG A 154 1.37 18.67 -8.75
CA ARG A 154 0.96 18.93 -7.37
C ARG A 154 2.13 19.08 -6.40
N MET A 155 3.23 18.39 -6.62
CA MET A 155 4.46 18.51 -5.83
C MET A 155 5.28 19.76 -6.17
N SER A 156 5.11 20.30 -7.37
CA SER A 156 5.83 21.49 -7.85
C SER A 156 5.10 22.81 -7.58
N ALA A 157 3.84 22.73 -7.13
CA ALA A 157 2.96 23.85 -6.82
C ALA A 157 2.82 24.07 -5.31
#